data_AF-A0A7L2GDB0-F1
#
_entry.id   AF-A0A7L2GDB0-F1
#
_cell.length_a   1.000
_cell.length_b   1.000
_cell.length_c   1.000
_cell.angle_alpha   90.00
_cell.angle_beta   90.00
_cell.angle_gamma   90.00
#
_symmetry.space_group_name_H-M   'P 1'
#
loop_
_entity.id
_entity.type
_entity.pdbx_description
1 polymer ?
#
loop_
_entity_poly.entity_id
_entity_poly.type
_entity_poly.pdbx_seq_one_letter_code
_entity_poly.pdbx_strand_id
1 'polypeptide(L)'
;AVHQLHREFLRAGSNVLQTFTFYASEDKLENRGNYVAEKISCQKVNEAACDIAIEVANEGDALVAGGVSQTPSYLSCKDKAMVKAAFRKQLDVFMKKNVDFLIAEYFEHVEEAVWAVEVLKESGKPVAATMCIGPEGDMHGVPPGQCAVQLVKAGASIVGVNCHFDPDTALETVKLMKEGLQAANLKAHLMSQPLAFHTPDCGKQGFIDLPEFPFG
;
A
#
# COMPACT_ATOMS: atom_id res chain seq x y z
N ALA A 1 17.72 -12.59 7.60
CA ALA A 1 16.67 -12.82 6.58
C ALA A 1 16.24 -11.49 5.95
N VAL A 2 15.58 -10.60 6.70
CA VAL A 2 15.03 -9.33 6.15
C VAL A 2 16.11 -8.44 5.49
N HIS A 3 17.27 -8.21 6.13
CA HIS A 3 18.40 -7.51 5.50
C HIS A 3 18.80 -8.11 4.15
N GLN A 4 18.94 -9.43 4.10
CA GLN A 4 19.43 -10.13 2.92
C GLN A 4 18.45 -9.98 1.76
N LEU A 5 17.14 -10.07 2.02
CA LEU A 5 16.13 -9.86 0.99
C LEU A 5 16.12 -8.41 0.48
N HIS A 6 16.26 -7.41 1.34
CA HIS A 6 16.43 -6.02 0.89
C HIS A 6 17.68 -5.85 0.04
N ARG A 7 18.81 -6.47 0.41
CA ARG A 7 20.06 -6.42 -0.36
C ARG A 7 19.90 -7.08 -1.73
N GLU A 8 19.14 -8.15 -1.83
CA GLU A 8 18.83 -8.81 -3.09
C GLU A 8 18.00 -7.89 -4.01
N PHE A 9 16.96 -7.23 -3.49
CA PHE A 9 16.20 -6.24 -4.26
C PHE A 9 17.05 -5.04 -4.67
N LEU A 10 17.88 -4.51 -3.77
CA LEU A 10 18.81 -3.43 -4.08
C LEU A 10 19.79 -3.85 -5.19
N ARG A 11 20.38 -5.04 -5.08
CA ARG A 11 21.28 -5.62 -6.08
C ARG A 11 20.58 -5.86 -7.43
N ALA A 12 19.30 -6.19 -7.42
CA ALA A 12 18.49 -6.33 -8.63
C ALA A 12 18.15 -4.99 -9.31
N GLY A 13 18.51 -3.85 -8.67
CA GLY A 13 18.31 -2.51 -9.20
C GLY A 13 17.07 -1.79 -8.65
N SER A 14 16.50 -2.24 -7.52
CA SER A 14 15.40 -1.50 -6.89
C SER A 14 15.87 -0.14 -6.38
N ASN A 15 15.20 0.93 -6.80
CA ASN A 15 15.41 2.29 -6.28
C ASN A 15 14.55 2.61 -5.04
N VAL A 16 13.70 1.67 -4.61
CA VAL A 16 12.84 1.83 -3.44
C VAL A 16 12.91 0.58 -2.58
N LEU A 17 13.24 0.75 -1.31
CA LEU A 17 13.15 -0.28 -0.28
C LEU A 17 11.99 0.07 0.65
N GLN A 18 10.85 -0.55 0.41
CA GLN A 18 9.67 -0.38 1.26
C GLN A 18 9.89 -1.05 2.62
N THR A 19 9.53 -0.37 3.71
CA THR A 19 9.66 -0.94 5.05
C THR A 19 8.79 -2.18 5.20
N PHE A 20 9.32 -3.23 5.84
CA PHE A 20 8.58 -4.48 6.06
C PHE A 20 7.54 -4.35 7.18
N THR A 21 6.56 -3.46 6.98
CA THR A 21 5.60 -2.96 7.98
C THR A 21 4.13 -3.13 7.57
N PHE A 22 3.90 -3.73 6.39
CA PHE A 22 2.59 -3.87 5.75
C PHE A 22 1.47 -4.37 6.68
N TYR A 23 1.73 -5.41 7.47
CA TYR A 23 0.78 -6.02 8.40
C TYR A 23 1.13 -5.75 9.88
N ALA A 24 1.89 -4.68 10.14
CA ALA A 24 2.27 -4.27 11.49
C ALA A 24 1.45 -3.04 11.92
N SER A 25 0.13 -3.25 12.05
CA SER A 25 -0.79 -2.42 12.84
C SER A 25 -1.38 -3.26 13.97
N GLU A 26 -1.78 -2.64 15.07
CA GLU A 26 -2.28 -3.38 16.26
C GLU A 26 -3.46 -4.29 15.91
N ASP A 27 -4.40 -3.80 15.09
CA ASP A 27 -5.57 -4.56 14.66
C ASP A 27 -5.26 -5.71 13.70
N LYS A 28 -4.05 -5.73 13.11
CA LYS A 28 -3.55 -6.80 12.25
C LYS A 28 -2.79 -7.85 13.05
N LEU A 29 -2.01 -7.46 14.05
CA LEU A 29 -1.21 -8.38 14.87
C LEU A 29 -2.03 -9.30 15.79
N GLU A 30 -3.31 -9.01 16.00
CA GLU A 30 -4.27 -9.83 16.77
C GLU A 30 -5.29 -10.56 15.87
N ASN A 31 -5.12 -10.52 14.54
CA ASN A 31 -6.08 -11.06 13.59
C ASN A 31 -5.54 -12.32 12.88
N ARG A 32 -6.45 -13.17 12.36
CA ARG A 32 -6.17 -14.41 11.63
C ARG A 32 -5.28 -15.42 12.37
N GLY A 33 -5.50 -15.59 13.69
CA GLY A 33 -4.78 -16.56 14.51
C GLY A 33 -3.36 -16.11 14.91
N ASN A 34 -3.04 -14.83 14.73
CA ASN A 34 -1.79 -14.24 15.19
C ASN A 34 -1.94 -13.69 16.63
N TYR A 35 -1.01 -14.05 17.52
CA TYR A 35 -0.96 -13.62 18.93
C TYR A 35 0.36 -12.91 19.25
N VAL A 36 1.05 -12.37 18.24
CA VAL A 36 2.37 -11.75 18.41
C VAL A 36 2.29 -10.45 19.21
N ALA A 37 1.13 -9.77 19.22
CA ALA A 37 0.91 -8.56 20.02
C ALA A 37 1.16 -8.78 21.52
N GLU A 38 0.93 -10.00 22.04
CA GLU A 38 1.22 -10.37 23.43
C GLU A 38 2.73 -10.45 23.73
N LYS A 39 3.57 -10.59 22.70
CA LYS A 39 5.01 -10.83 22.82
C LYS A 39 5.86 -9.63 22.42
N ILE A 40 5.47 -8.93 21.35
CA ILE A 40 6.24 -7.81 20.78
C ILE A 40 5.27 -6.71 20.36
N SER A 41 5.57 -5.48 20.76
CA SER A 41 4.75 -4.34 20.36
C SER A 41 4.90 -4.07 18.86
N CYS A 42 3.78 -3.70 18.24
CA CYS A 42 3.68 -3.25 16.87
C CYS A 42 4.74 -2.19 16.52
N GLN A 43 4.92 -1.22 17.41
CA GLN A 43 5.92 -0.17 17.27
C GLN A 43 7.35 -0.73 17.15
N LYS A 44 7.74 -1.71 17.96
CA LYS A 44 9.09 -2.29 17.90
C LYS A 44 9.33 -3.02 16.58
N VAL A 45 8.33 -3.72 16.05
CA VAL A 45 8.40 -4.36 14.74
C VAL A 45 8.58 -3.31 13.64
N ASN A 46 7.77 -2.24 13.67
CA ASN A 46 7.87 -1.16 12.69
C ASN A 46 9.21 -0.43 12.76
N GLU A 47 9.70 -0.11 13.97
CA GLU A 47 10.97 0.57 14.17
C GLU A 47 12.14 -0.29 13.64
N ALA A 48 12.16 -1.58 13.95
CA ALA A 48 13.20 -2.49 13.47
C ALA A 48 13.14 -2.67 11.94
N ALA A 49 11.94 -2.79 11.36
CA ALA A 49 11.78 -2.89 9.91
C ALA A 49 12.25 -1.63 9.17
N CYS A 50 12.02 -0.45 9.74
CA CYS A 50 12.55 0.80 9.21
C CYS A 50 14.08 0.83 9.29
N ASP A 51 14.68 0.46 10.44
CA ASP A 51 16.13 0.44 10.62
C ASP A 51 16.82 -0.45 9.58
N ILE A 52 16.27 -1.64 9.35
CA ILE A 52 16.79 -2.58 8.36
C ILE A 52 16.71 -2.00 6.93
N ALA A 53 15.58 -1.41 6.55
CA ALA A 53 15.41 -0.83 5.23
C ALA A 53 16.35 0.36 5.00
N ILE A 54 16.54 1.21 6.03
CA ILE A 54 17.46 2.35 6.00
C ILE A 54 18.92 1.89 5.91
N GLU A 55 19.33 0.90 6.71
CA GLU A 55 20.69 0.35 6.64
C GLU A 55 21.01 -0.10 5.22
N VAL A 56 20.12 -0.89 4.61
CA VAL A 56 20.35 -1.43 3.27
C VAL A 56 20.24 -0.36 2.20
N ALA A 57 19.30 0.59 2.31
CA ALA A 57 19.20 1.69 1.35
C ALA A 57 20.49 2.51 1.27
N ASN A 58 21.16 2.74 2.40
CA ASN A 58 22.44 3.43 2.47
C ASN A 58 23.62 2.65 1.82
N GLU A 59 23.42 1.39 1.45
CA GLU A 59 24.42 0.60 0.70
C GLU A 59 24.39 0.90 -0.81
N GLY A 60 23.40 1.63 -1.32
CA GLY A 60 23.23 1.91 -2.75
C GLY A 60 22.41 3.17 -3.05
N ASP A 61 21.88 3.25 -4.28
CA ASP A 61 21.05 4.38 -4.75
C ASP A 61 19.57 4.02 -4.66
N ALA A 62 19.07 3.96 -3.43
CA ALA A 62 17.67 3.65 -3.14
C ALA A 62 17.09 4.55 -2.04
N LEU A 63 15.80 4.81 -2.16
CA LEU A 63 14.99 5.52 -1.16
C LEU A 63 14.26 4.52 -0.25
N VAL A 64 13.93 4.93 0.96
CA VAL A 64 13.11 4.17 1.90
C VAL A 64 11.67 4.70 1.86
N ALA A 65 10.72 3.78 1.72
CA ALA A 65 9.30 4.10 1.71
C ALA A 65 8.56 3.48 2.90
N GLY A 66 7.85 4.29 3.68
CA GLY A 66 6.96 3.82 4.74
C GLY A 66 5.60 3.44 4.19
N GLY A 67 5.20 2.17 4.32
CA GLY A 67 3.94 1.63 3.78
C GLY A 67 2.84 1.46 4.83
N VAL A 68 1.62 1.91 4.52
CA VAL A 68 0.38 1.55 5.24
C VAL A 68 -0.60 0.87 4.28
N SER A 69 -1.46 0.01 4.82
CA SER A 69 -2.47 -0.72 4.04
C SER A 69 -3.81 -0.81 4.74
N GLN A 70 -4.85 -1.20 4.00
CA GLN A 70 -6.22 -1.30 4.51
C GLN A 70 -6.31 -2.01 5.85
N THR A 71 -7.24 -1.56 6.69
CA THR A 71 -7.35 -2.00 8.07
C THR A 71 -8.54 -2.96 8.26
N PRO A 72 -8.38 -4.01 9.08
CA PRO A 72 -9.54 -4.78 9.58
C PRO A 72 -10.61 -3.89 10.23
N SER A 73 -10.19 -2.77 10.80
CA SER A 73 -11.06 -1.77 11.41
C SER A 73 -12.07 -1.15 10.43
N TYR A 74 -11.68 -0.86 9.18
CA TYR A 74 -12.61 -0.37 8.15
C TYR A 74 -13.65 -1.43 7.78
N LEU A 75 -13.20 -2.66 7.53
CA LEU A 75 -14.10 -3.79 7.22
C LEU A 75 -15.08 -4.13 8.35
N SER A 76 -14.72 -3.80 9.59
CA SER A 76 -15.59 -3.98 10.77
C SER A 76 -16.51 -2.78 11.02
N CYS A 77 -16.65 -1.87 10.05
CA CYS A 77 -17.45 -0.63 10.12
C CYS A 77 -17.10 0.26 11.33
N LYS A 78 -15.83 0.30 11.76
CA LYS A 78 -15.41 1.23 12.81
C LYS A 78 -15.45 2.67 12.29
N ASP A 79 -15.61 3.60 13.22
CA ASP A 79 -15.65 5.03 12.90
C ASP A 79 -14.38 5.51 12.19
N LYS A 80 -14.56 6.46 11.26
CA LYS A 80 -13.47 7.07 10.46
C LYS A 80 -12.32 7.57 11.34
N ALA A 81 -12.61 8.12 12.52
CA ALA A 81 -11.58 8.60 13.43
C ALA A 81 -10.67 7.47 13.94
N MET A 82 -11.23 6.27 14.20
CA MET A 82 -10.45 5.11 14.64
C MET A 82 -9.54 4.58 13.54
N VAL A 83 -10.05 4.47 12.31
CA VAL A 83 -9.24 4.03 11.15
C VAL A 83 -8.08 4.99 10.90
N LYS A 84 -8.35 6.31 10.91
CA LYS A 84 -7.29 7.33 10.79
C LYS A 84 -6.28 7.28 11.93
N ALA A 85 -6.71 7.01 13.16
CA ALA A 85 -5.81 6.86 14.30
C ALA A 85 -4.84 5.67 14.11
N ALA A 86 -5.28 4.57 13.48
CA ALA A 86 -4.42 3.44 13.16
C ALA A 86 -3.30 3.84 12.16
N PHE A 87 -3.65 4.58 11.10
CA PHE A 87 -2.65 5.10 10.15
C PHE A 87 -1.67 6.08 10.82
N ARG A 88 -2.15 6.96 11.71
CA ARG A 88 -1.28 7.91 12.43
C ARG A 88 -0.23 7.21 13.28
N LYS A 89 -0.58 6.12 13.96
CA LYS A 89 0.40 5.34 14.75
C LYS A 89 1.57 4.83 13.91
N GLN A 90 1.30 4.35 12.69
CA GLN A 90 2.38 3.93 11.77
C GLN A 90 3.15 5.14 11.24
N LEU A 91 2.44 6.22 10.89
CA LEU A 91 3.05 7.46 10.43
C LEU A 91 4.06 8.03 11.46
N ASP A 92 3.74 8.02 12.75
CA ASP A 92 4.63 8.49 13.80
C ASP A 92 5.97 7.74 13.80
N VAL A 93 5.95 6.43 13.54
CA VAL A 93 7.18 5.63 13.39
C VAL A 93 7.97 6.06 12.16
N PHE A 94 7.29 6.20 11.01
CA PHE A 94 7.93 6.60 9.75
C PHE A 94 8.56 7.99 9.84
N MET A 95 7.92 8.93 10.54
CA MET A 95 8.45 10.27 10.78
C MET A 95 9.64 10.24 11.72
N LYS A 96 9.57 9.48 12.82
CA LYS A 96 10.70 9.30 13.75
C LYS A 96 11.91 8.68 13.06
N LYS A 97 11.70 7.73 12.14
CA LYS A 97 12.73 7.04 11.37
C LYS A 97 13.16 7.81 10.12
N ASN A 98 12.48 8.91 9.80
CA ASN A 98 12.73 9.78 8.65
C ASN A 98 12.82 9.04 7.31
N VAL A 99 11.81 8.22 6.98
CA VAL A 99 11.68 7.62 5.64
C VAL A 99 11.60 8.70 4.55
N ASP A 100 11.99 8.41 3.31
CA ASP A 100 12.03 9.42 2.24
C ASP A 100 10.63 9.82 1.75
N PHE A 101 9.75 8.83 1.59
CA PHE A 101 8.36 9.04 1.20
C PHE A 101 7.43 7.96 1.77
N LEU A 102 6.12 8.11 1.52
CA LEU A 102 5.09 7.26 2.09
C LEU A 102 4.25 6.60 0.99
N ILE A 103 3.76 5.40 1.26
CA ILE A 103 2.91 4.63 0.34
C ILE A 103 1.64 4.18 1.09
N ALA A 104 0.47 4.57 0.57
CA ALA A 104 -0.79 3.92 0.89
C ALA A 104 -1.04 2.82 -0.15
N GLU A 105 -0.84 1.56 0.21
CA GLU A 105 -0.93 0.40 -0.72
C GLU A 105 -1.97 -0.62 -0.25
N TYR A 106 -2.43 -1.48 -1.16
CA TYR A 106 -3.35 -2.58 -0.83
C TYR A 106 -4.64 -2.06 -0.16
N PHE A 107 -5.39 -1.29 -0.94
CA PHE A 107 -6.73 -0.83 -0.62
C PHE A 107 -7.73 -1.30 -1.66
N GLU A 108 -8.77 -1.99 -1.21
CA GLU A 108 -9.92 -2.44 -2.02
C GLU A 108 -11.04 -1.39 -2.11
N HIS A 109 -11.00 -0.38 -1.22
CA HIS A 109 -11.99 0.68 -1.12
C HIS A 109 -11.30 2.04 -1.21
N VAL A 110 -11.67 2.87 -2.19
CA VAL A 110 -11.02 4.18 -2.34
C VAL A 110 -11.33 5.11 -1.18
N GLU A 111 -12.48 4.93 -0.53
CA GLU A 111 -12.86 5.68 0.66
C GLU A 111 -11.81 5.57 1.77
N GLU A 112 -11.38 4.36 2.11
CA GLU A 112 -10.36 4.14 3.13
C GLU A 112 -8.99 4.63 2.65
N ALA A 113 -8.64 4.37 1.38
CA ALA A 113 -7.39 4.83 0.78
C ALA A 113 -7.25 6.36 0.83
N VAL A 114 -8.35 7.10 0.59
CA VAL A 114 -8.40 8.56 0.74
C VAL A 114 -8.11 8.96 2.19
N TRP A 115 -8.66 8.26 3.18
CA TRP A 115 -8.36 8.58 4.58
C TRP A 115 -6.91 8.31 4.95
N ALA A 116 -6.31 7.25 4.40
CA ALA A 116 -4.89 6.97 4.55
C ALA A 116 -4.05 8.09 3.93
N VAL A 117 -4.33 8.50 2.68
CA VAL A 117 -3.61 9.59 2.01
C VAL A 117 -3.74 10.90 2.79
N GLU A 118 -4.95 11.25 3.26
CA GLU A 118 -5.17 12.44 4.09
C GLU A 118 -4.29 12.44 5.34
N VAL A 119 -4.19 11.31 6.04
CA VAL A 119 -3.32 11.16 7.22
C VAL A 119 -1.85 11.24 6.85
N LEU A 120 -1.40 10.49 5.84
CA LEU A 120 0.00 10.49 5.42
C LEU A 120 0.45 11.87 4.94
N LYS A 121 -0.46 12.67 4.36
CA LYS A 121 -0.15 14.03 3.89
C LYS A 121 0.16 15.00 5.04
N GLU A 122 -0.32 14.73 6.26
CA GLU A 122 0.02 15.50 7.48
C GLU A 122 1.55 15.56 7.72
N SER A 123 2.30 14.59 7.18
CA SER A 123 3.77 14.53 7.29
C SER A 123 4.56 15.59 6.51
N GLY A 124 3.95 16.17 5.47
CA GLY A 124 4.65 16.99 4.47
C GLY A 124 5.55 16.21 3.49
N LYS A 125 5.68 14.88 3.62
CA LYS A 125 6.45 14.04 2.68
C LYS A 125 5.62 13.70 1.43
N PRO A 126 6.27 13.30 0.31
CA PRO A 126 5.56 12.77 -0.84
C PRO A 126 4.75 11.52 -0.47
N VAL A 127 3.55 11.39 -1.05
CA VAL A 127 2.65 10.25 -0.81
C VAL A 127 2.31 9.61 -2.15
N ALA A 128 2.58 8.32 -2.26
CA ALA A 128 2.07 7.45 -3.30
C ALA A 128 0.84 6.69 -2.81
N ALA A 129 -0.10 6.41 -3.71
CA ALA A 129 -1.29 5.62 -3.39
C ALA A 129 -1.52 4.54 -4.46
N THR A 130 -1.53 3.28 -4.06
CA THR A 130 -1.85 2.14 -4.93
C THR A 130 -3.01 1.34 -4.36
N MET A 131 -3.90 0.89 -5.23
CA MET A 131 -5.07 0.09 -4.87
C MET A 131 -4.93 -1.33 -5.42
N CYS A 132 -5.47 -2.32 -4.70
CA CYS A 132 -5.53 -3.70 -5.17
C CYS A 132 -6.89 -3.96 -5.84
N ILE A 133 -7.16 -3.21 -6.92
CA ILE A 133 -8.41 -3.26 -7.69
C ILE A 133 -8.12 -3.49 -9.17
N GLY A 134 -9.08 -4.10 -9.86
CA GLY A 134 -9.02 -4.35 -11.30
C GLY A 134 -9.79 -3.30 -12.13
N PRO A 135 -9.98 -3.54 -13.44
CA PRO A 135 -10.70 -2.63 -14.34
C PRO A 135 -12.15 -2.37 -13.93
N GLU A 136 -12.76 -3.30 -13.21
CA GLU A 136 -14.12 -3.19 -12.66
C GLU A 136 -14.26 -2.14 -11.54
N GLY A 137 -13.15 -1.61 -11.04
CA GLY A 137 -13.16 -0.60 -9.98
C GLY A 137 -13.12 -1.18 -8.57
N ASP A 138 -13.30 -0.30 -7.59
CA ASP A 138 -13.22 -0.65 -6.17
C ASP A 138 -14.42 -1.49 -5.71
N MET A 139 -14.38 -1.98 -4.47
CA MET A 139 -15.44 -2.85 -3.94
C MET A 139 -16.80 -2.16 -3.76
N HIS A 140 -16.86 -0.83 -3.79
CA HIS A 140 -18.11 -0.05 -3.87
C HIS A 140 -18.56 0.23 -5.31
N GLY A 141 -17.81 -0.25 -6.32
CA GLY A 141 -18.11 -0.02 -7.74
C GLY A 141 -17.64 1.34 -8.24
N VAL A 142 -16.74 2.03 -7.52
CA VAL A 142 -16.13 3.27 -7.99
C VAL A 142 -15.12 2.92 -9.10
N PRO A 143 -15.28 3.44 -10.33
CA PRO A 143 -14.39 3.11 -11.44
C PRO A 143 -12.94 3.56 -11.19
N PRO A 144 -11.92 2.87 -11.75
CA PRO A 144 -10.51 3.20 -11.48
C PRO A 144 -10.15 4.66 -11.76
N GLY A 145 -10.70 5.23 -12.84
CA GLY A 145 -10.52 6.64 -13.17
C GLY A 145 -11.01 7.59 -12.07
N GLN A 146 -12.17 7.31 -11.46
CA GLN A 146 -12.66 8.09 -10.32
C GLN A 146 -11.82 7.83 -9.07
N CYS A 147 -11.37 6.60 -8.84
CA CYS A 147 -10.50 6.30 -7.71
C CYS A 147 -9.21 7.13 -7.76
N ALA A 148 -8.54 7.15 -8.91
CA ALA A 148 -7.33 7.96 -9.11
C ALA A 148 -7.57 9.46 -8.87
N VAL A 149 -8.69 10.00 -9.36
CA VAL A 149 -9.07 11.40 -9.13
C VAL A 149 -9.25 11.69 -7.64
N GLN A 150 -9.92 10.80 -6.90
CA GLN A 150 -10.10 10.98 -5.45
C GLN A 150 -8.77 10.94 -4.69
N LEU A 151 -7.89 10.00 -5.02
CA LEU A 151 -6.56 9.87 -4.40
C LEU A 151 -5.69 11.11 -4.65
N VAL A 152 -5.66 11.63 -5.88
CA VAL A 152 -4.90 12.85 -6.21
C VAL A 152 -5.47 14.06 -5.47
N LYS A 153 -6.80 14.21 -5.43
CA LYS A 153 -7.46 15.28 -4.66
C LYS A 153 -7.18 15.20 -3.16
N ALA A 154 -7.03 13.98 -2.62
CA ALA A 154 -6.65 13.76 -1.23
C ALA A 154 -5.18 14.15 -0.95
N GLY A 155 -4.34 14.29 -1.98
CA GLY A 155 -2.96 14.78 -1.87
C GLY A 155 -1.88 13.82 -2.35
N ALA A 156 -2.26 12.67 -2.92
CA ALA A 156 -1.30 11.73 -3.51
C ALA A 156 -0.66 12.32 -4.77
N SER A 157 0.67 12.25 -4.85
CA SER A 157 1.44 12.75 -6.00
C SER A 157 1.75 11.63 -7.01
N ILE A 158 1.62 10.38 -6.57
CA ILE A 158 1.81 9.16 -7.36
C ILE A 158 0.58 8.29 -7.11
N VAL A 159 -0.07 7.78 -8.16
CA VAL A 159 -1.25 6.90 -8.05
C VAL A 159 -1.13 5.67 -8.95
N GLY A 160 -1.76 4.56 -8.56
CA GLY A 160 -1.62 3.32 -9.31
C GLY A 160 -2.34 2.13 -8.71
N VAL A 161 -1.86 0.93 -9.08
CA VAL A 161 -2.37 -0.34 -8.56
C VAL A 161 -1.25 -1.27 -8.10
N ASN A 162 -1.56 -2.18 -7.18
CA ASN A 162 -0.64 -3.18 -6.69
C ASN A 162 -1.34 -4.50 -6.33
N CYS A 163 -0.55 -5.57 -6.18
CA CYS A 163 -1.01 -6.89 -5.70
C CYS A 163 -2.03 -7.52 -6.65
N HIS A 164 -3.07 -8.18 -6.12
CA HIS A 164 -4.25 -8.89 -6.64
C HIS A 164 -4.35 -9.37 -8.11
N PHE A 165 -3.80 -8.64 -9.07
CA PHE A 165 -3.91 -8.89 -10.49
C PHE A 165 -2.53 -9.03 -11.15
N ASP A 166 -2.48 -9.84 -12.19
CA ASP A 166 -1.32 -10.00 -13.06
C ASP A 166 -0.91 -8.70 -13.79
N PRO A 167 0.26 -8.68 -14.48
CA PRO A 167 0.75 -7.46 -15.12
C PRO A 167 -0.17 -6.90 -16.20
N ASP A 168 -0.85 -7.75 -16.96
CA ASP A 168 -1.72 -7.33 -18.06
C ASP A 168 -2.95 -6.59 -17.52
N THR A 169 -3.62 -7.21 -16.54
CA THR A 169 -4.79 -6.63 -15.88
C THR A 169 -4.45 -5.38 -15.09
N ALA A 170 -3.29 -5.36 -14.42
CA ALA A 170 -2.82 -4.18 -13.69
C ALA A 170 -2.59 -2.98 -14.63
N LEU A 171 -1.98 -3.19 -15.79
CA LEU A 171 -1.74 -2.12 -16.77
C LEU A 171 -3.03 -1.60 -17.40
N GLU A 172 -4.02 -2.48 -17.62
CA GLU A 172 -5.36 -2.04 -18.05
C GLU A 172 -6.00 -1.11 -17.02
N THR A 173 -5.94 -1.46 -15.72
CA THR A 173 -6.45 -0.60 -14.65
C THR A 173 -5.71 0.73 -14.57
N VAL A 174 -4.37 0.74 -14.71
CA VAL A 174 -3.57 1.98 -14.73
C VAL A 174 -3.94 2.86 -15.92
N LYS A 175 -4.26 2.28 -17.08
CA LYS A 175 -4.77 3.02 -18.24
C LYS A 175 -6.08 3.73 -17.91
N LEU A 176 -7.05 3.04 -17.29
CA LEU A 176 -8.32 3.64 -16.87
C LEU A 176 -8.12 4.74 -15.81
N MET A 177 -7.20 4.54 -14.86
CA MET A 177 -6.79 5.58 -13.90
C MET A 177 -6.25 6.83 -14.61
N LYS A 178 -5.35 6.63 -15.57
CA LYS A 178 -4.75 7.72 -16.37
C LYS A 178 -5.81 8.49 -17.16
N GLU A 179 -6.75 7.79 -17.79
CA GLU A 179 -7.86 8.42 -18.53
C GLU A 179 -8.74 9.27 -17.61
N GLY A 180 -9.05 8.77 -16.41
CA GLY A 180 -9.79 9.53 -15.39
C GLY A 180 -9.08 10.81 -14.96
N LEU A 181 -7.77 10.75 -14.72
CA LEU A 181 -6.96 11.92 -14.40
C LEU A 181 -6.94 12.94 -15.53
N GLN A 182 -6.78 12.49 -16.78
CA GLN A 182 -6.79 13.35 -17.97
C GLN A 182 -8.13 14.04 -18.14
N ALA A 183 -9.24 13.31 -18.03
CA ALA A 183 -10.59 13.87 -18.11
C ALA A 183 -10.87 14.91 -17.02
N ALA A 184 -10.30 14.73 -15.82
CA ALA A 184 -10.39 15.67 -14.71
C ALA A 184 -9.35 16.80 -14.76
N ASN A 185 -8.48 16.84 -15.77
CA ASN A 185 -7.35 17.77 -15.88
C ASN A 185 -6.44 17.77 -14.63
N LEU A 186 -6.22 16.60 -14.03
CA LEU A 186 -5.31 16.38 -12.90
C LEU A 186 -4.02 15.73 -13.39
N LYS A 187 -2.91 16.05 -12.71
CA LYS A 187 -1.59 15.47 -12.97
C LYS A 187 -1.10 14.71 -11.75
N ALA A 188 -0.62 13.50 -11.97
CA ALA A 188 0.09 12.68 -11.00
C ALA A 188 1.03 11.72 -11.74
N HIS A 189 2.03 11.21 -11.05
CA HIS A 189 2.82 10.09 -11.56
C HIS A 189 2.01 8.79 -11.47
N LEU A 190 2.29 7.84 -12.36
CA LEU A 190 1.64 6.53 -12.39
C LEU A 190 2.55 5.47 -11.78
N MET A 191 1.97 4.51 -11.07
CA MET A 191 2.68 3.41 -10.39
C MET A 191 2.00 2.07 -10.66
N SER A 192 2.78 0.99 -10.74
CA SER A 192 2.25 -0.37 -10.90
C SER A 192 3.18 -1.36 -10.20
N GLN A 193 2.61 -2.22 -9.35
CA GLN A 193 3.30 -3.32 -8.66
C GLN A 193 2.42 -4.59 -8.70
N PRO A 194 2.25 -5.21 -9.88
CA PRO A 194 1.34 -6.35 -10.07
C PRO A 194 1.84 -7.62 -9.37
N LEU A 195 1.00 -8.65 -9.37
CA LEU A 195 1.44 -10.01 -9.07
C LEU A 195 2.45 -10.51 -10.12
N ALA A 196 3.33 -11.40 -9.68
CA ALA A 196 4.19 -12.20 -10.55
C ALA A 196 3.53 -13.54 -10.96
N PHE A 197 2.21 -13.67 -10.77
CA PHE A 197 1.40 -14.84 -11.13
C PHE A 197 0.50 -14.47 -12.31
N HIS A 198 0.27 -15.42 -13.22
CA HIS A 198 -0.77 -15.28 -14.23
C HIS A 198 -2.13 -15.53 -13.58
N THR A 199 -3.07 -14.61 -13.77
CA THR A 199 -4.39 -14.68 -13.14
C THR A 199 -5.52 -14.32 -14.12
N PRO A 200 -5.58 -14.96 -15.30
CA PRO A 200 -6.56 -14.62 -16.33
C PRO A 200 -8.01 -14.99 -15.96
N ASP A 201 -8.17 -15.81 -14.93
CA ASP A 201 -9.42 -16.34 -14.39
C ASP A 201 -9.87 -15.65 -13.10
N CYS A 202 -9.16 -14.60 -12.67
CA CYS A 202 -9.60 -13.77 -11.55
C CYS A 202 -10.89 -13.01 -11.87
N GLY A 203 -11.85 -13.09 -10.96
CA GLY A 203 -12.92 -12.11 -10.87
C GLY A 203 -12.45 -10.83 -10.19
N LYS A 204 -13.41 -9.92 -9.91
CA LYS A 204 -13.18 -8.62 -9.27
C LYS A 204 -12.36 -8.65 -7.97
N GLN A 205 -12.44 -9.74 -7.20
CA GLN A 205 -11.74 -9.90 -5.92
C GLN A 205 -10.24 -10.19 -6.07
N GLY A 206 -9.77 -10.48 -7.29
CA GLY A 206 -8.37 -10.83 -7.57
C GLY A 206 -8.01 -12.26 -7.14
N PHE A 207 -6.72 -12.54 -7.09
CA PHE A 207 -6.20 -13.91 -6.92
C PHE A 207 -6.56 -14.59 -5.60
N ILE A 208 -7.05 -13.84 -4.60
CA ILE A 208 -7.41 -14.39 -3.28
C ILE A 208 -8.59 -15.35 -3.36
N ASP A 209 -9.48 -15.16 -4.35
CA ASP A 209 -10.64 -16.02 -4.57
C ASP A 209 -10.33 -17.22 -5.47
N LEU A 210 -9.13 -17.30 -6.05
CA LEU A 210 -8.74 -18.46 -6.84
C LEU A 210 -8.55 -19.68 -5.91
N PRO A 211 -9.02 -20.88 -6.30
CA PRO A 211 -8.90 -22.09 -5.48
C PRO A 211 -7.48 -22.38 -5.00
N GLU A 212 -6.48 -22.04 -5.79
CA GLU A 212 -5.07 -22.30 -5.52
C GLU A 212 -4.50 -21.38 -4.42
N PHE A 213 -5.19 -20.28 -4.09
CA PHE A 213 -4.72 -19.31 -3.13
C PHE A 213 -4.93 -19.75 -1.68
N PRO A 214 -3.97 -19.47 -0.77
CA PRO A 214 -2.54 -19.29 -0.97
C PRO A 214 -1.79 -20.63 -0.99
N PHE A 215 -2.48 -21.77 -0.82
CA PHE A 215 -2.00 -23.16 -0.95
C PHE A 215 -3.20 -24.14 -1.03
N GLY A 216 -4.26 -23.80 -1.77
CA GLY A 216 -5.41 -24.70 -1.95
C GLY A 216 -5.13 -25.91 -2.83
#